data_AF-A0A5S6QKW6-F1
#
_entry.id   AF-A0A5S6QKW6-F1
#
_cell.length_a   1.000
_cell.length_b   1.000
_cell.length_c   1.000
_cell.angle_alpha   90.00
_cell.angle_beta   90.00
_cell.angle_gamma   90.00
#
_symmetry.space_group_name_H-M   'P 1'
#
loop_
_entity.id
_entity.type
_entity.pdbx_description
1 polymer ?
#
loop_
_entity_poly.entity_id
_entity_poly.type
_entity_poly.pdbx_seq_one_letter_code
_entity_poly.pdbx_strand_id
1 'polypeptide(L)'
;MDSATAFVESMSFSERLAKLDDVEKSIVHLVQSAGQCLAEIGKDKTATRLAESQAQDFVRRLQTIEKTIIEQINYLSEVGVGAAHESSAYSQLQAKLATEEKVNYVYERLAAFRGLREGANVAMEEGKPSDPS
;
A
#
# COMPACT_ATOMS: atom_id res chain seq x y z
N MET A 1 13.65 -14.79 -22.62
CA MET A 1 13.56 -14.21 -21.26
C MET A 1 12.09 -13.89 -21.07
N ASP A 2 11.42 -14.77 -20.32
CA ASP A 2 9.97 -14.91 -20.30
C ASP A 2 9.28 -13.65 -19.79
N SER A 3 8.30 -13.21 -20.58
CA SER A 3 7.33 -12.17 -20.25
C SER A 3 6.27 -12.69 -19.27
N ALA A 4 6.74 -13.30 -18.18
CA ALA A 4 5.93 -13.96 -17.17
C ALA A 4 6.35 -13.55 -15.74
N THR A 5 6.94 -12.36 -15.57
CA THR A 5 6.82 -11.64 -14.31
C THR A 5 5.41 -11.10 -14.23
N ALA A 6 4.51 -12.03 -13.87
CA ALA A 6 3.12 -11.81 -13.59
C ALA A 6 2.96 -10.49 -12.84
N PHE A 7 2.03 -9.68 -13.34
CA PHE A 7 1.31 -8.68 -12.61
C PHE A 7 0.83 -9.31 -11.30
N VAL A 8 1.68 -9.27 -10.28
CA VAL A 8 1.26 -9.44 -8.90
C VAL A 8 0.43 -8.20 -8.67
N GLU A 9 -0.86 -8.32 -8.93
CA GLU A 9 -1.86 -7.39 -8.45
C GLU A 9 -1.77 -7.47 -6.93
N SER A 10 -0.87 -6.65 -6.40
CA SER A 10 -0.49 -6.63 -5.01
C SER A 10 -1.70 -6.14 -4.25
N MET A 11 -2.46 -7.09 -3.68
CA MET A 11 -3.53 -6.81 -2.72
C MET A 11 -3.04 -5.73 -1.76
N SER A 12 -3.71 -4.58 -1.80
CA SER A 12 -3.35 -3.38 -1.06
C SER A 12 -3.41 -3.65 0.44
N PHE A 13 -2.61 -2.93 1.22
CA PHE A 13 -2.62 -3.04 2.69
C PHE A 13 -4.04 -2.96 3.27
N SER A 14 -4.88 -2.06 2.74
CA SER A 14 -6.27 -1.91 3.17
C SER A 14 -7.12 -3.16 2.92
N GLU A 15 -6.95 -3.84 1.77
CA GLU A 15 -7.65 -5.09 1.47
C GLU A 15 -7.15 -6.23 2.36
N ARG A 16 -5.86 -6.25 2.71
CA ARG A 16 -5.30 -7.22 3.67
C ARG A 16 -5.88 -7.03 5.07
N LEU A 17 -5.97 -5.78 5.51
CA LEU A 17 -6.55 -5.42 6.80
C LEU A 17 -8.05 -5.80 6.83
N ALA A 18 -8.79 -5.54 5.76
CA ALA A 18 -10.18 -5.95 5.64
C ALA A 18 -10.34 -7.48 5.72
N LYS A 19 -9.45 -8.26 5.09
CA LYS A 19 -9.46 -9.72 5.22
C LYS A 19 -9.21 -10.19 6.66
N LEU A 20 -8.34 -9.52 7.40
CA LEU A 20 -8.10 -9.84 8.81
C LEU A 20 -9.31 -9.50 9.69
N ASP A 21 -10.01 -8.41 9.41
CA ASP A 21 -11.29 -8.08 10.06
C ASP A 21 -12.38 -9.13 9.76
N ASP A 22 -12.44 -9.62 8.51
CA ASP A 22 -13.34 -10.72 8.14
C ASP A 22 -12.96 -12.04 8.82
N VAL A 23 -11.67 -12.29 9.03
CA VAL A 23 -11.18 -13.42 9.84
C VAL A 23 -11.64 -13.27 11.29
N GLU A 24 -11.52 -12.08 11.88
CA GLU A 24 -11.96 -11.82 13.26
C GLU A 24 -13.47 -12.06 13.43
N LYS A 25 -14.28 -11.55 12.52
CA LYS A 25 -15.73 -11.86 12.46
C LYS A 25 -16.00 -13.36 12.30
N SER A 26 -15.20 -14.04 11.46
CA SER A 26 -15.33 -15.48 11.25
C SER A 26 -14.98 -16.29 12.51
N ILE A 27 -14.02 -15.83 13.32
CA ILE A 27 -13.67 -16.43 14.62
C ILE A 27 -14.86 -16.33 15.58
N VAL A 28 -15.53 -15.18 15.65
CA VAL A 28 -16.74 -15.02 16.49
C VAL A 28 -17.81 -16.04 16.08
N HIS A 29 -18.08 -16.19 14.78
CA HIS A 29 -19.04 -17.17 14.30
C HIS A 29 -18.61 -18.62 14.54
N LEU A 30 -17.30 -18.91 14.43
CA LEU A 30 -16.75 -20.23 14.73
C LEU A 30 -16.99 -20.61 16.20
N VAL A 31 -16.73 -19.70 17.14
CA VAL A 31 -17.00 -19.91 18.56
C VAL A 31 -18.50 -20.10 18.81
N GLN A 32 -19.35 -19.33 18.12
CA GLN A 32 -20.80 -19.46 18.23
C GLN A 32 -21.30 -20.83 17.75
N SER A 33 -20.82 -21.34 16.60
CA SER A 33 -21.15 -22.68 16.09
C SER A 33 -20.70 -23.78 17.06
N ALA A 34 -19.52 -23.64 17.67
CA ALA A 34 -19.06 -24.57 18.72
C ALA A 34 -20.00 -24.55 19.93
N GLY A 35 -20.36 -23.36 20.42
CA GLY A 35 -21.28 -23.21 21.55
C GLY A 35 -22.66 -23.80 21.26
N GLN A 36 -23.20 -23.58 20.05
CA GLN A 36 -24.47 -24.18 19.62
C GLN A 36 -24.40 -25.70 19.53
N CYS A 37 -23.31 -26.25 19.01
CA CYS A 37 -23.09 -27.69 18.96
C CYS A 37 -23.08 -28.31 20.37
N LEU A 38 -22.30 -27.74 21.29
CA LEU A 38 -22.22 -28.21 22.67
C LEU A 38 -23.57 -28.09 23.39
N ALA A 39 -24.28 -26.98 23.20
CA ALA A 39 -25.61 -26.77 23.78
C ALA A 39 -26.64 -27.78 23.25
N GLU A 40 -26.54 -28.17 21.97
CA GLU A 40 -27.42 -29.19 21.37
C GLU A 40 -27.13 -30.59 21.93
N ILE A 41 -25.86 -30.94 22.09
CA ILE A 41 -25.44 -32.24 22.64
C ILE A 41 -25.83 -32.35 24.13
N GLY A 42 -25.86 -31.24 24.87
CA GLY A 42 -26.25 -31.20 26.27
C GLY A 42 -27.75 -31.37 26.55
N LYS A 43 -28.61 -31.50 25.54
CA LYS A 43 -30.07 -31.70 25.71
C LYS A 43 -30.41 -33.15 26.00
N ASP A 44 -31.47 -33.38 26.79
CA ASP A 44 -32.04 -34.71 27.07
C ASP A 44 -32.39 -35.50 25.80
N LYS A 45 -32.79 -34.80 24.74
CA LYS A 45 -33.02 -35.35 23.40
C LYS A 45 -32.19 -34.58 22.37
N THR A 46 -30.99 -35.06 22.12
CA THR A 46 -30.06 -34.47 21.15
C THR A 46 -30.58 -34.56 19.72
N ALA A 47 -30.61 -33.45 18.98
CA ALA A 47 -30.77 -33.48 17.53
C ALA A 47 -29.41 -33.73 16.84
N THR A 48 -29.00 -35.00 16.73
CA THR A 48 -27.66 -35.40 16.26
C THR A 48 -27.28 -34.78 14.91
N ARG A 49 -28.20 -34.71 13.94
CA ARG A 49 -27.94 -34.10 12.62
C ARG A 49 -27.61 -32.61 12.72
N LEU A 50 -28.25 -31.90 13.65
CA LEU A 50 -27.99 -30.47 13.86
C LEU A 50 -26.63 -30.27 14.53
N ALA A 51 -26.32 -31.04 15.56
CA ALA A 51 -25.01 -31.01 16.22
C ALA A 51 -23.88 -31.33 15.22
N GLU A 52 -24.06 -32.35 14.38
CA GLU A 52 -23.09 -32.72 13.34
C GLU A 52 -22.91 -31.61 12.30
N SER A 53 -24.00 -30.97 11.86
CA SER A 53 -23.92 -29.81 10.95
C SER A 53 -23.09 -28.67 11.57
N GLN A 54 -23.35 -28.33 12.83
CA GLN A 54 -22.63 -27.27 13.54
C GLN A 54 -21.15 -27.61 13.74
N ALA A 55 -20.82 -28.88 14.01
CA ALA A 55 -19.45 -29.34 14.09
C ALA A 55 -18.73 -29.27 12.74
N GLN A 56 -19.41 -29.64 11.64
CA GLN A 56 -18.84 -29.51 10.30
C GLN A 56 -18.63 -28.04 9.89
N ASP A 57 -19.57 -27.16 10.22
CA ASP A 57 -19.43 -25.71 10.00
C ASP A 57 -18.25 -25.13 10.79
N PHE A 58 -18.06 -25.55 12.04
CA PHE A 58 -16.90 -25.19 12.85
C PHE A 58 -15.59 -25.59 12.15
N VAL A 59 -15.47 -26.84 11.72
CA VAL A 59 -14.24 -27.35 11.06
C VAL A 59 -13.96 -26.61 9.76
N ARG A 60 -14.97 -26.39 8.91
CA ARG A 60 -14.82 -25.64 7.65
C ARG A 60 -14.34 -24.21 7.88
N ARG A 61 -14.92 -23.52 8.87
CA ARG A 61 -14.52 -22.15 9.23
C ARG A 61 -13.09 -22.14 9.77
N LEU A 62 -12.73 -23.10 10.61
CA LEU A 62 -11.39 -23.20 11.19
C LEU A 62 -10.32 -23.33 10.09
N GLN A 63 -10.53 -24.24 9.14
CA GLN A 63 -9.64 -24.42 7.99
C GLN A 63 -9.49 -23.16 7.16
N THR A 64 -10.59 -22.43 6.95
CA THR A 64 -10.57 -21.18 6.18
C THR A 64 -9.78 -20.09 6.92
N ILE A 65 -10.04 -19.90 8.21
CA ILE A 65 -9.34 -18.95 9.08
C ILE A 65 -7.84 -19.25 9.11
N GLU A 66 -7.47 -20.50 9.35
CA GLU A 66 -6.09 -20.95 9.40
C GLU A 66 -5.35 -20.65 8.09
N LYS A 67 -5.96 -21.01 6.95
CA LYS A 67 -5.40 -20.72 5.63
C LYS A 67 -5.16 -19.22 5.42
N THR A 68 -6.16 -18.38 5.71
CA THR A 68 -6.04 -16.93 5.52
C THR A 68 -5.00 -16.30 6.43
N ILE A 69 -4.91 -16.74 7.69
CA ILE A 69 -3.88 -16.26 8.63
C ILE A 69 -2.48 -16.67 8.14
N ILE A 70 -2.28 -17.91 7.70
CA ILE A 70 -1.01 -18.37 7.14
C ILE A 70 -0.63 -17.55 5.91
N GLU A 71 -1.57 -17.28 5.00
CA GLU A 71 -1.33 -16.42 3.84
C GLU A 71 -0.89 -15.01 4.24
N GLN A 72 -1.51 -14.40 5.25
CA GLN A 72 -1.09 -13.08 5.74
C GLN A 72 0.26 -13.12 6.47
N ILE A 73 0.54 -14.16 7.26
CA ILE A 73 1.84 -14.34 7.92
C ILE A 73 2.96 -14.53 6.89
N ASN A 74 2.73 -15.34 5.85
CA ASN A 74 3.70 -15.55 4.77
C ASN A 74 3.98 -14.24 4.03
N TYR A 75 2.92 -13.47 3.75
CA TYR A 75 3.09 -12.14 3.16
C TYR A 75 3.87 -11.19 4.07
N LEU A 76 3.52 -11.10 5.36
CA LEU A 76 4.27 -10.30 6.32
C LEU A 76 5.71 -10.77 6.48
N SER A 77 5.98 -12.06 6.28
CA SER A 77 7.35 -12.59 6.28
C SER A 77 8.10 -12.16 5.01
N GLU A 78 7.45 -12.23 3.84
CA GLU A 78 8.03 -11.83 2.55
C GLU A 78 8.27 -10.32 2.46
N VAL A 79 7.32 -9.51 2.93
CA VAL A 79 7.38 -8.05 2.85
C VAL A 79 8.02 -7.43 4.09
N GLY A 80 7.84 -8.02 5.28
CA GLY A 80 8.36 -7.51 6.56
C GLY A 80 9.77 -7.98 6.93
N VAL A 81 10.24 -9.14 6.43
CA VAL A 81 11.66 -9.54 6.52
C VAL A 81 12.45 -9.01 5.31
N GLY A 82 11.75 -8.65 4.23
CA GLY A 82 12.28 -7.96 3.06
C GLY A 82 12.51 -6.46 3.24
N ALA A 83 13.10 -6.03 4.37
CA ALA A 83 13.50 -4.64 4.68
C ALA A 83 14.46 -4.00 3.63
N ALA A 84 14.74 -4.68 2.52
CA ALA A 84 15.49 -4.16 1.39
C ALA A 84 14.64 -3.35 0.37
N HIS A 85 13.29 -3.37 0.42
CA HIS A 85 12.46 -2.67 -0.58
C HIS A 85 11.88 -1.31 -0.13
N GLU A 86 11.68 -1.07 1.17
CA GLU A 86 11.20 0.24 1.67
C GLU A 86 12.27 1.33 1.60
N SER A 87 13.55 0.96 1.64
CA SER A 87 14.63 1.89 1.31
C SER A 87 14.51 2.37 -0.13
N SER A 88 14.01 1.56 -1.07
CA SER A 88 13.91 1.95 -2.47
C SER A 88 12.81 2.99 -2.72
N ALA A 89 11.62 2.82 -2.14
CA ALA A 89 10.51 3.76 -2.33
C ALA A 89 10.79 5.09 -1.60
N TYR A 90 11.29 5.02 -0.37
CA TYR A 90 11.69 6.22 0.37
C TYR A 90 12.91 6.91 -0.27
N SER A 91 13.91 6.17 -0.75
CA SER A 91 15.05 6.75 -1.47
C SER A 91 14.64 7.32 -2.83
N GLN A 92 13.69 6.71 -3.54
CA GLN A 92 13.12 7.25 -4.78
C GLN A 92 12.36 8.55 -4.52
N LEU A 93 11.58 8.63 -3.45
CA LEU A 93 10.90 9.86 -3.04
C LEU A 93 11.91 10.96 -2.67
N GLN A 94 12.92 10.63 -1.87
CA GLN A 94 14.00 11.57 -1.51
C GLN A 94 14.78 12.05 -2.75
N ALA A 95 15.13 11.13 -3.66
CA ALA A 95 15.81 11.48 -4.90
C ALA A 95 14.94 12.37 -5.80
N LYS A 96 13.63 12.10 -5.87
CA LYS A 96 12.68 12.93 -6.60
C LYS A 96 12.62 14.35 -6.01
N LEU A 97 12.39 14.48 -4.70
CA LEU A 97 12.32 15.78 -4.01
C LEU A 97 13.61 16.58 -4.18
N ALA A 98 14.77 15.94 -4.00
CA ALA A 98 16.07 16.58 -4.20
C ALA A 98 16.31 17.01 -5.66
N THR A 99 15.72 16.32 -6.64
CA THR A 99 15.81 16.70 -8.06
C THR A 99 14.90 17.88 -8.36
N GLU A 100 13.67 17.90 -7.82
CA GLU A 100 12.72 19.01 -7.97
C GLU A 100 13.29 20.32 -7.41
N GLU A 101 13.92 20.27 -6.23
CA GLU A 101 14.58 21.44 -5.64
C GLU A 101 15.70 21.99 -6.53
N LYS A 102 16.56 21.10 -7.05
CA LYS A 102 17.65 21.48 -7.98
C LYS A 102 17.12 22.09 -9.27
N VAL A 103 16.02 21.55 -9.80
CA VAL A 103 15.37 22.07 -11.01
C VAL A 103 14.81 23.47 -10.77
N ASN A 104 14.10 23.69 -9.66
CA ASN A 104 13.60 25.01 -9.28
C ASN A 104 14.73 26.03 -9.13
N TYR A 105 15.82 25.65 -8.46
CA TYR A 105 17.00 26.49 -8.31
C TYR A 105 17.61 26.90 -9.66
N VAL A 106 17.70 25.97 -10.63
CA VAL A 106 18.20 26.28 -11.98
C VAL A 106 17.26 27.25 -12.70
N TYR A 107 15.94 27.08 -12.58
CA TYR A 107 14.96 28.00 -13.17
C TYR A 107 15.06 29.42 -12.59
N GLU A 108 15.15 29.55 -11.27
CA GLU A 108 15.32 30.84 -10.59
C GLU A 108 16.61 31.54 -11.05
N ARG A 109 17.72 30.79 -11.12
CA ARG A 109 19.00 31.33 -11.54
C ARG A 109 19.01 31.73 -13.01
N LEU A 110 18.35 30.96 -13.87
CA LEU A 110 18.18 31.32 -15.29
C LEU A 110 17.31 32.57 -15.46
N ALA A 111 16.24 32.73 -14.66
CA ALA A 111 15.42 33.93 -14.67
C ALA A 111 16.22 35.17 -14.24
N ALA A 112 17.04 35.06 -13.17
CA ALA A 112 17.92 36.12 -12.73
C ALA A 112 18.94 36.53 -13.82
N PHE A 113 19.57 35.56 -14.49
CA PHE A 113 20.49 35.84 -15.59
C PHE A 113 19.80 36.50 -16.79
N ARG A 114 18.56 36.09 -17.12
CA ARG A 114 17.78 36.74 -18.18
C ARG A 114 17.47 38.20 -17.85
N GLY A 115 17.05 38.48 -16.61
CA GLY A 115 16.80 39.85 -16.16
C GLY A 115 18.04 40.74 -16.20
N LEU A 116 19.21 40.21 -15.79
CA LEU A 116 20.47 40.94 -15.89
C LEU A 116 20.88 41.22 -17.35
N ARG A 117 20.66 40.24 -18.26
CA ARG A 117 20.92 40.43 -19.69
C ARG A 117 19.99 41.47 -20.29
N GLU A 118 18.70 41.46 -19.94
CA GLU A 118 17.74 42.46 -20.41
C GLU A 118 18.10 43.86 -19.89
N GLY A 119 18.46 43.99 -18.62
CA GLY A 119 18.97 45.25 -18.06
C GLY A 119 20.26 45.73 -18.74
N ALA A 120 21.18 44.83 -19.06
CA ALA A 120 22.41 45.16 -19.80
C ALA A 120 22.13 45.53 -21.27
N ASN A 121 21.12 44.92 -21.90
CA ASN A 121 20.73 45.23 -23.27
C ASN A 121 20.05 46.61 -23.37
N VAL A 122 19.24 46.97 -22.37
CA VAL A 122 18.62 48.31 -22.25
C VAL A 122 19.69 49.38 -21.99
N ALA A 123 20.65 49.12 -21.12
CA ALA A 123 21.77 50.05 -20.86
C ALA A 123 22.67 50.28 -22.09
N MET A 124 22.75 49.30 -23.00
CA MET A 124 23.46 49.43 -24.29
C MET A 124 22.66 50.22 -25.34
N GLU A 125 21.33 50.25 -25.24
CA GLU A 125 20.46 51.02 -26.14
C GLU A 125 20.39 52.51 -25.77
N GLU A 126 20.45 52.85 -24.47
CA GLU A 126 20.47 54.26 -23.99
C GLU A 126 21.82 54.98 -24.21
N GLY A 127 22.87 54.25 -24.57
CA GLY A 127 24.22 54.80 -24.79
C GLY A 127 24.54 55.24 -26.23
N LYS A 128 23.58 55.18 -27.17
CA LYS A 128 23.84 55.52 -28.58
C LYS A 128 23.79 57.04 -28.78
N PRO A 129 24.90 57.72 -29.17
CA PRO A 129 24.89 59.16 -29.40
C PRO A 129 23.97 59.49 -30.58
N SER A 130 23.12 60.50 -30.38
CA SER A 130 22.29 61.09 -31.43
C SER A 130 23.20 61.79 -32.44
N ASP A 131 23.22 61.26 -33.67
CA ASP A 131 23.88 61.90 -34.82
C ASP A 131 23.29 63.30 -35.04
N PRO A 132 24.10 64.38 -35.02
CA PRO A 132 23.62 65.68 -35.44
C PRO A 132 23.58 65.75 -36.97
N SER A 133 22.42 66.17 -37.48
CA SER A 133 22.17 66.53 -38.88
C SER A 133 22.97 67.74 -39.35
#